data_AF-A0A554KZ30-F1
#
_entry.id   AF-A0A554KZ30-F1
#
_cell.length_a   1.000
_cell.length_b   1.000
_cell.length_c   1.000
_cell.angle_alpha   90.00
_cell.angle_beta   90.00
_cell.angle_gamma   90.00
#
_symmetry.space_group_name_H-M   'P 1'
#
loop_
_entity.id
_entity.type
_entity.pdbx_description
1 polymer ?
#
loop_
_entity_poly.entity_id
_entity_poly.type
_entity_poly.pdbx_seq_one_letter_code
_entity_poly.pdbx_strand_id
1 'polypeptide(L)'
;MVFEEQRQLEATLLQVRTFVSTELQSRDQDVSPQERWRVIRTFCERQNIDSATANGLNLFMNRAGWANKRADLEEALTFAAWLKDKLPDNFFGRGNLVYLADQDTPVERMFSNMKANYNFWSGLFGKDMFATSDEPSWRGRILKNQLSLPGYYFSVKGQSGSGTFSIDLAIGYDPRNVSQSTHGEMWRVGVDMEITPSGERVFRIVRTGSGHKSHGKEERLKELKTIRDDFLDKYKVSPQRLLLFLALQMGHDLGFDSAKGLSTQGATDISLLKGSKSPIDYTASMLDVGFTYKPESNWHEIHDLQNRFYSDIFAAHWHENPRDRKDVSGYTEVIRAFNEMTDEQGRPISFKLAATSHDLEEAWLAYEKIHSRTVNRERTGKRLGKQSEE
;
A
#
# COMPACT_ATOMS: atom_id res chain seq x y z
N MET A 1 -7.53 -9.82 -29.91
CA MET A 1 -7.66 -9.25 -28.56
C MET A 1 -7.42 -7.75 -28.53
N VAL A 2 -6.22 -7.23 -28.84
CA VAL A 2 -5.93 -5.77 -28.76
C VAL A 2 -6.90 -4.89 -29.58
N PHE A 3 -7.26 -5.30 -30.79
CA PHE A 3 -8.21 -4.57 -31.65
C PHE A 3 -9.67 -4.55 -31.18
N GLU A 4 -10.04 -5.45 -30.26
CA GLU A 4 -11.41 -5.58 -29.77
C GLU A 4 -11.59 -4.76 -28.48
N GLU A 5 -10.59 -4.81 -27.58
CA GLU A 5 -10.53 -3.95 -26.40
C GLU A 5 -10.45 -2.46 -26.77
N GLN A 6 -9.66 -2.12 -27.78
CA GLN A 6 -9.58 -0.74 -28.26
C GLN A 6 -10.92 -0.25 -28.84
N ARG A 7 -11.62 -1.09 -29.63
CA ARG A 7 -12.95 -0.75 -30.15
C ARG A 7 -13.99 -0.59 -29.04
N GLN A 8 -13.94 -1.44 -28.01
CA GLN A 8 -14.83 -1.33 -26.86
C GLN A 8 -14.57 -0.04 -26.09
N LEU A 9 -13.31 0.34 -25.87
CA LEU A 9 -12.95 1.61 -25.24
C LEU A 9 -13.44 2.82 -26.03
N GLU A 10 -13.24 2.84 -27.36
CA GLU A 10 -13.72 3.90 -28.25
C GLU A 10 -15.26 4.03 -28.21
N ALA A 11 -15.97 2.90 -28.19
CA ALA A 11 -17.42 2.89 -28.06
C ALA A 11 -17.89 3.44 -26.71
N THR A 12 -17.25 3.04 -25.60
CA THR A 12 -17.55 3.57 -24.26
C THR A 12 -17.27 5.07 -24.18
N LEU A 13 -16.15 5.54 -24.72
CA LEU A 13 -15.80 6.96 -24.75
C LEU A 13 -16.84 7.77 -25.53
N LEU A 14 -17.26 7.28 -26.70
CA LEU A 14 -18.29 7.93 -27.50
C LEU A 14 -19.62 7.99 -26.73
N GLN A 15 -20.05 6.88 -26.13
CA GLN A 15 -21.27 6.80 -25.33
C GLN A 15 -21.25 7.81 -24.17
N VAL A 16 -20.15 7.87 -23.42
CA VAL A 16 -19.96 8.80 -22.29
C VAL A 16 -20.00 10.24 -22.77
N ARG A 17 -19.26 10.59 -23.83
CA ARG A 17 -19.24 11.94 -24.40
C ARG A 17 -20.60 12.39 -24.88
N THR A 18 -21.33 11.52 -25.58
CA THR A 18 -22.70 11.81 -26.02
C THR A 18 -23.61 12.04 -24.81
N PHE A 19 -23.56 11.16 -23.81
CA PHE A 19 -24.36 11.30 -22.59
C PHE A 19 -24.08 12.62 -21.85
N VAL A 20 -22.80 12.96 -21.61
CA VAL A 20 -22.42 14.20 -20.93
C VAL A 20 -22.86 15.42 -21.73
N SER A 21 -22.70 15.39 -23.07
CA SER A 21 -23.17 16.47 -23.95
C SER A 21 -24.67 16.72 -23.81
N THR A 22 -25.47 15.64 -23.78
CA THR A 22 -26.93 15.72 -23.63
C THR A 22 -27.32 16.26 -22.26
N GLU A 23 -26.69 15.75 -21.19
CA GLU A 23 -27.07 16.10 -19.81
C GLU A 23 -26.61 17.50 -19.37
N LEU A 24 -25.56 18.06 -19.98
CA LEU A 24 -25.01 19.39 -19.67
C LEU A 24 -25.30 20.48 -20.73
N GLN A 25 -26.00 20.13 -21.83
CA GLN A 25 -26.45 21.06 -22.86
C GLN A 25 -25.34 21.98 -23.43
N SER A 26 -24.22 21.40 -23.87
CA SER A 26 -23.11 22.10 -24.58
C SER A 26 -22.43 23.26 -23.86
N ARG A 27 -22.65 23.46 -22.55
CA ARG A 27 -21.93 24.49 -21.79
C ARG A 27 -20.49 24.03 -21.56
N ASP A 28 -19.52 24.78 -22.09
CA ASP A 28 -18.07 24.58 -21.85
C ASP A 28 -17.62 25.08 -20.45
N GLN A 29 -18.53 25.06 -19.47
CA GLN A 29 -18.28 25.63 -18.14
C GLN A 29 -17.97 24.56 -17.09
N ASP A 30 -17.36 25.03 -16.00
CA ASP A 30 -17.20 24.28 -14.77
C ASP A 30 -18.54 23.66 -14.33
N VAL A 31 -18.52 22.37 -14.04
CA VAL A 31 -19.66 21.58 -13.59
C VAL A 31 -19.79 21.73 -12.07
N SER A 32 -20.90 22.27 -11.60
CA SER A 32 -21.14 22.41 -10.17
C SER A 32 -21.17 21.03 -9.48
N PRO A 33 -20.83 20.94 -8.17
CA PRO A 33 -20.93 19.67 -7.43
C PRO A 33 -22.31 19.00 -7.50
N GLN A 34 -23.39 19.80 -7.55
CA GLN A 34 -24.76 19.31 -7.63
C GLN A 34 -25.07 18.70 -9.01
N GLU A 35 -24.67 19.39 -10.09
CA GLU A 35 -24.81 18.86 -11.45
C GLU A 35 -23.96 17.61 -11.65
N ARG A 36 -22.71 17.63 -11.16
CA ARG A 36 -21.79 16.49 -11.22
C ARG A 36 -22.40 15.26 -10.57
N TRP A 37 -22.94 15.40 -9.36
CA TRP A 37 -23.60 14.28 -8.67
C TRP A 37 -24.79 13.76 -9.46
N ARG A 38 -25.65 14.65 -9.96
CA ARG A 38 -26.81 14.27 -10.78
C ARG A 38 -26.38 13.46 -11.99
N VAL A 39 -25.38 13.92 -12.74
CA VAL A 39 -24.88 13.26 -13.95
C VAL A 39 -24.23 11.91 -13.64
N ILE A 40 -23.38 11.83 -12.60
CA ILE A 40 -22.78 10.56 -12.14
C ILE A 40 -23.85 9.54 -11.79
N ARG A 41 -24.82 9.93 -10.96
CA ARG A 41 -25.88 9.04 -10.51
C ARG A 41 -26.72 8.55 -11.69
N THR A 42 -27.17 9.45 -12.56
CA THR A 42 -28.01 9.09 -13.72
C THR A 42 -27.26 8.18 -14.70
N PHE A 43 -25.96 8.42 -14.94
CA PHE A 43 -25.16 7.53 -15.77
C PHE A 43 -25.09 6.12 -15.16
N CYS A 44 -24.72 6.04 -13.87
CA CYS A 44 -24.56 4.77 -13.17
C CYS A 44 -25.87 3.98 -13.15
N GLU A 45 -27.00 4.62 -12.86
CA GLU A 45 -28.33 4.02 -12.91
C GLU A 45 -28.65 3.45 -14.30
N ARG A 46 -28.44 4.24 -15.37
CA ARG A 46 -28.69 3.79 -16.76
C ARG A 46 -27.75 2.66 -17.20
N GLN A 47 -26.54 2.60 -16.64
CA GLN A 47 -25.55 1.57 -16.96
C GLN A 47 -25.64 0.36 -16.01
N ASN A 48 -26.60 0.30 -15.08
CA ASN A 48 -26.68 -0.73 -14.05
C ASN A 48 -25.35 -0.89 -13.28
N ILE A 49 -24.79 0.25 -12.86
CA ILE A 49 -23.61 0.35 -11.98
C ILE A 49 -24.13 0.59 -10.57
N ASP A 50 -23.58 -0.12 -9.58
CA ASP A 50 -24.05 -0.05 -8.21
C ASP A 50 -23.96 1.37 -7.61
N SER A 51 -24.90 1.69 -6.73
CA SER A 51 -25.00 3.02 -6.14
C SER A 51 -23.83 3.36 -5.21
N ALA A 52 -23.15 2.36 -4.63
CA ALA A 52 -21.97 2.62 -3.78
C ALA A 52 -20.78 3.08 -4.63
N THR A 53 -20.59 2.53 -5.82
CA THR A 53 -19.63 3.01 -6.82
C THR A 53 -19.95 4.43 -7.25
N ALA A 54 -21.21 4.74 -7.59
CA ALA A 54 -21.64 6.10 -7.93
C ALA A 54 -21.32 7.11 -6.80
N ASN A 55 -21.68 6.76 -5.56
CA ASN A 55 -21.37 7.56 -4.38
C ASN A 55 -19.85 7.73 -4.19
N GLY A 56 -19.07 6.67 -4.37
CA GLY A 56 -17.61 6.71 -4.24
C GLY A 56 -16.96 7.63 -5.27
N LEU A 57 -17.39 7.56 -6.53
CA LEU A 57 -16.94 8.47 -7.59
C LEU A 57 -17.26 9.92 -7.27
N ASN A 58 -18.48 10.20 -6.80
CA ASN A 58 -18.86 11.55 -6.41
C ASN A 58 -18.03 12.08 -5.24
N LEU A 59 -17.81 11.27 -4.20
CA LEU A 59 -16.95 11.63 -3.07
C LEU A 59 -15.51 11.88 -3.50
N PHE A 60 -14.97 11.04 -4.38
CA PHE A 60 -13.64 11.20 -4.95
C PHE A 60 -13.51 12.52 -5.72
N MET A 61 -14.44 12.78 -6.64
CA MET A 61 -14.48 14.01 -7.43
C MET A 61 -14.65 15.26 -6.54
N ASN A 62 -15.43 15.18 -5.45
CA ASN A 62 -15.58 16.30 -4.52
C ASN A 62 -14.30 16.55 -3.69
N ARG A 63 -13.53 15.50 -3.37
CA ARG A 63 -12.21 15.65 -2.72
C ARG A 63 -11.19 16.26 -3.67
N ALA A 64 -11.21 15.87 -4.93
CA ALA A 64 -10.51 16.56 -5.99
C ALA A 64 -11.26 17.87 -6.34
N GLY A 65 -11.32 18.84 -5.43
CA GLY A 65 -12.16 20.04 -5.55
C GLY A 65 -11.96 20.87 -6.83
N TRP A 66 -10.86 20.63 -7.55
CA TRP A 66 -10.46 21.22 -8.83
C TRP A 66 -10.89 20.38 -10.07
N ALA A 67 -11.45 19.19 -9.85
CA ALA A 67 -12.03 18.31 -10.87
C ALA A 67 -13.45 18.78 -11.23
N ASN A 68 -13.55 20.01 -11.71
CA ASN A 68 -14.81 20.67 -12.07
C ASN A 68 -15.02 20.73 -13.58
N LYS A 69 -14.07 20.25 -14.40
CA LYS A 69 -14.23 20.34 -15.85
C LYS A 69 -15.08 19.21 -16.38
N ARG A 70 -15.73 19.48 -17.51
CA ARG A 70 -16.47 18.48 -18.27
C ARG A 70 -15.62 17.24 -18.59
N ALA A 71 -14.36 17.43 -18.98
CA ALA A 71 -13.44 16.32 -19.28
C ALA A 71 -13.21 15.42 -18.06
N ASP A 72 -13.07 15.99 -16.86
CA ASP A 72 -12.89 15.19 -15.63
C ASP A 72 -14.12 14.32 -15.33
N LEU A 73 -15.32 14.83 -15.65
CA LEU A 73 -16.56 14.07 -15.54
C LEU A 73 -16.62 12.94 -16.56
N GLU A 74 -16.23 13.18 -17.82
CA GLU A 74 -16.13 12.14 -18.86
C GLU A 74 -15.15 11.03 -18.43
N GLU A 75 -14.01 11.39 -17.86
CA GLU A 75 -13.05 10.43 -17.30
C GLU A 75 -13.65 9.60 -16.15
N ALA A 76 -14.36 10.25 -15.22
CA ALA A 76 -15.01 9.57 -14.11
C ALA A 76 -16.09 8.57 -14.55
N LEU A 77 -16.91 8.92 -15.54
CA LEU A 77 -17.94 8.03 -16.08
C LEU A 77 -17.34 6.87 -16.88
N THR A 78 -16.27 7.14 -17.63
CA THR A 78 -15.51 6.09 -18.33
C THR A 78 -14.88 5.12 -17.33
N PHE A 79 -14.35 5.63 -16.22
CA PHE A 79 -13.85 4.78 -15.13
C PHE A 79 -14.97 3.99 -14.47
N ALA A 80 -16.16 4.57 -14.24
CA ALA A 80 -17.34 3.86 -13.71
C ALA A 80 -17.72 2.65 -14.57
N ALA A 81 -17.80 2.85 -15.89
CA ALA A 81 -18.08 1.77 -16.84
C ALA A 81 -17.01 0.68 -16.77
N TRP A 82 -15.73 1.06 -16.68
CA TRP A 82 -14.64 0.11 -16.50
C TRP A 82 -14.74 -0.67 -15.18
N LEU A 83 -15.12 -0.03 -14.07
CA LEU A 83 -15.27 -0.71 -12.76
C LEU A 83 -16.34 -1.80 -12.81
N LYS A 84 -17.46 -1.53 -13.49
CA LYS A 84 -18.56 -2.49 -13.69
C LYS A 84 -18.08 -3.82 -14.27
N ASP A 85 -17.14 -3.76 -15.20
CA ASP A 85 -16.64 -4.95 -15.90
C ASP A 85 -15.57 -5.71 -15.10
N LYS A 86 -15.03 -5.10 -14.04
CA LYS A 86 -13.86 -5.60 -13.31
C LYS A 86 -14.15 -6.03 -11.88
N LEU A 87 -15.22 -5.52 -11.29
CA LEU A 87 -15.51 -5.69 -9.87
C LEU A 87 -16.92 -6.23 -9.66
N PRO A 88 -17.13 -6.99 -8.58
CA PRO A 88 -18.47 -7.33 -8.15
C PRO A 88 -19.21 -6.08 -7.66
N ASP A 89 -20.54 -6.18 -7.66
CA ASP A 89 -21.40 -5.17 -7.05
C ASP A 89 -21.01 -4.95 -5.59
N ASN A 90 -21.07 -3.69 -5.13
CA ASN A 90 -20.76 -3.25 -3.76
C ASN A 90 -19.28 -3.29 -3.34
N PHE A 91 -18.31 -3.49 -4.25
CA PHE A 91 -16.88 -3.46 -3.90
C PHE A 91 -16.45 -2.22 -3.10
N PHE A 92 -16.96 -1.04 -3.49
CA PHE A 92 -16.70 0.24 -2.82
C PHE A 92 -17.63 0.51 -1.65
N GLY A 93 -18.15 -0.52 -0.97
CA GLY A 93 -19.07 -0.41 0.16
C GLY A 93 -18.82 0.83 1.05
N ARG A 94 -19.88 1.59 1.33
CA ARG A 94 -19.87 2.94 1.94
C ARG A 94 -19.24 4.07 1.10
N GLY A 95 -19.05 3.89 -0.21
CA GLY A 95 -18.53 4.92 -1.12
C GLY A 95 -17.02 5.17 -0.99
N ASN A 96 -16.23 4.15 -0.67
CA ASN A 96 -14.80 4.32 -0.34
C ASN A 96 -13.88 4.23 -1.56
N LEU A 97 -13.97 5.19 -2.49
CA LEU A 97 -13.07 5.32 -3.64
C LEU A 97 -12.01 6.39 -3.34
N VAL A 98 -10.76 5.96 -3.19
CA VAL A 98 -9.64 6.81 -2.73
C VAL A 98 -8.40 6.50 -3.53
N TYR A 99 -7.66 7.49 -3.98
CA TYR A 99 -6.31 7.31 -4.49
C TYR A 99 -5.42 8.39 -3.88
N LEU A 100 -4.30 7.96 -3.29
CA LEU A 100 -3.37 8.87 -2.66
C LEU A 100 -2.50 9.47 -3.75
N ALA A 101 -2.76 10.71 -4.08
CA ALA A 101 -2.01 11.48 -5.05
C ALA A 101 -1.85 12.91 -4.56
N ASP A 102 -0.87 13.60 -5.10
CA ASP A 102 -0.69 15.02 -4.82
C ASP A 102 -1.86 15.83 -5.40
N GLN A 103 -2.16 16.96 -4.76
CA GLN A 103 -3.39 17.73 -4.99
C GLN A 103 -3.57 18.13 -6.46
N ASP A 104 -2.50 18.31 -7.23
CA ASP A 104 -2.56 18.77 -8.63
C ASP A 104 -2.52 17.63 -9.67
N THR A 105 -2.61 16.37 -9.24
CA THR A 105 -2.51 15.21 -10.15
C THR A 105 -3.75 15.06 -11.03
N PRO A 106 -3.67 15.16 -12.37
CA PRO A 106 -4.86 15.13 -13.25
C PRO A 106 -5.76 13.92 -12.99
N VAL A 107 -7.08 14.12 -13.02
CA VAL A 107 -8.10 13.08 -12.77
C VAL A 107 -7.91 11.87 -13.70
N GLU A 108 -7.66 12.13 -14.99
CA GLU A 108 -7.31 11.11 -15.98
C GLU A 108 -6.14 10.24 -15.49
N ARG A 109 -5.07 10.85 -14.97
CA ARG A 109 -3.89 10.15 -14.46
C ARG A 109 -4.21 9.36 -13.18
N MET A 110 -5.04 9.90 -12.29
CA MET A 110 -5.47 9.15 -11.10
C MET A 110 -6.22 7.87 -11.50
N PHE A 111 -7.20 7.96 -12.41
CA PHE A 111 -7.94 6.79 -12.88
C PHE A 111 -7.08 5.83 -13.70
N SER A 112 -6.19 6.34 -14.55
CA SER A 112 -5.23 5.50 -15.29
C SER A 112 -4.36 4.69 -14.33
N ASN A 113 -3.85 5.32 -13.27
CA ASN A 113 -3.09 4.63 -12.23
C ASN A 113 -3.92 3.62 -11.44
N MET A 114 -5.17 3.94 -11.08
CA MET A 114 -6.06 2.95 -10.45
C MET A 114 -6.27 1.72 -11.36
N LYS A 115 -6.54 1.92 -12.66
CA LYS A 115 -6.67 0.81 -13.62
C LYS A 115 -5.38 -0.01 -13.71
N ALA A 116 -4.23 0.67 -13.77
CA ALA A 116 -2.92 0.03 -13.80
C ALA A 116 -2.67 -0.81 -12.53
N ASN A 117 -2.98 -0.27 -11.35
CA ASN A 117 -2.89 -0.97 -10.07
C ASN A 117 -3.72 -2.25 -10.07
N TYR A 118 -5.00 -2.15 -10.44
CA TYR A 118 -5.87 -3.32 -10.52
C TYR A 118 -5.29 -4.40 -11.43
N ASN A 119 -4.87 -4.03 -12.65
CA ASN A 119 -4.36 -4.98 -13.62
C ASN A 119 -3.06 -5.64 -13.14
N PHE A 120 -2.14 -4.85 -12.59
CA PHE A 120 -0.86 -5.33 -12.08
C PHE A 120 -1.06 -6.33 -10.93
N TRP A 121 -1.80 -5.93 -9.90
CA TRP A 121 -2.00 -6.77 -8.72
C TRP A 121 -2.87 -8.00 -8.98
N SER A 122 -3.90 -7.86 -9.82
CA SER A 122 -4.71 -9.01 -10.23
C SER A 122 -3.92 -10.00 -11.10
N GLY A 123 -2.94 -9.51 -11.87
CA GLY A 123 -2.01 -10.35 -12.62
C GLY A 123 -1.09 -11.17 -11.72
N LEU A 124 -0.66 -10.61 -10.59
CA LEU A 124 0.23 -11.28 -9.63
C LEU A 124 -0.49 -12.22 -8.66
N PHE A 125 -1.61 -11.77 -8.09
CA PHE A 125 -2.32 -12.48 -7.01
C PHE A 125 -3.60 -13.21 -7.46
N GLY A 126 -4.07 -12.94 -8.68
CA GLY A 126 -5.32 -13.46 -9.22
C GLY A 126 -6.44 -12.41 -9.29
N LYS A 127 -7.37 -12.58 -10.24
CA LYS A 127 -8.47 -11.64 -10.53
C LYS A 127 -9.46 -11.47 -9.36
N ASP A 128 -9.56 -12.49 -8.53
CA ASP A 128 -10.38 -12.60 -7.33
C ASP A 128 -9.73 -11.95 -6.11
N MET A 129 -8.49 -11.43 -6.20
CA MET A 129 -7.83 -10.72 -5.08
C MET A 129 -8.64 -9.51 -4.57
N PHE A 130 -9.42 -8.90 -5.45
CA PHE A 130 -10.33 -7.79 -5.13
C PHE A 130 -11.80 -8.24 -5.01
N ALA A 131 -12.08 -9.54 -4.99
CA ALA A 131 -13.44 -10.03 -4.79
C ALA A 131 -13.95 -9.69 -3.38
N THR A 132 -15.24 -9.38 -3.28
CA THR A 132 -15.99 -9.29 -2.02
C THR A 132 -16.87 -10.52 -1.88
N SER A 133 -17.09 -11.00 -0.66
CA SER A 133 -18.10 -12.03 -0.42
C SER A 133 -19.49 -11.41 -0.34
N ASP A 134 -20.53 -12.24 -0.43
CA ASP A 134 -21.94 -11.83 -0.33
C ASP A 134 -22.32 -11.35 1.08
N GLU A 135 -21.51 -11.65 2.10
CA GLU A 135 -21.73 -11.16 3.46
C GLU A 135 -21.20 -9.72 3.62
N PRO A 136 -22.02 -8.80 4.17
CA PRO A 136 -21.58 -7.44 4.45
C PRO A 136 -20.35 -7.48 5.35
N SER A 137 -19.23 -6.90 4.88
CA SER A 137 -17.92 -6.83 5.54
C SER A 137 -16.96 -8.02 5.39
N TRP A 138 -17.36 -9.11 4.73
CA TRP A 138 -16.45 -10.23 4.46
C TRP A 138 -15.84 -10.08 3.07
N ARG A 139 -14.50 -10.04 3.03
CA ARG A 139 -13.72 -9.95 1.78
C ARG A 139 -13.61 -11.36 1.19
N GLY A 140 -13.70 -11.45 -0.14
CA GLY A 140 -13.70 -12.74 -0.83
C GLY A 140 -12.39 -13.48 -0.67
N ARG A 141 -11.24 -12.79 -0.72
CA ARG A 141 -9.92 -13.43 -0.65
C ARG A 141 -8.98 -12.76 0.35
N ILE A 142 -8.64 -13.49 1.41
CA ILE A 142 -7.57 -13.16 2.36
C ILE A 142 -6.59 -14.33 2.36
N LEU A 143 -5.39 -14.10 1.86
CA LEU A 143 -4.31 -15.07 1.94
C LEU A 143 -3.72 -15.02 3.34
N LYS A 144 -3.57 -16.16 4.00
CA LYS A 144 -3.11 -16.24 5.39
C LYS A 144 -2.18 -17.43 5.57
N ASN A 145 -1.08 -17.24 6.27
CA ASN A 145 -0.18 -18.32 6.69
C ASN A 145 0.31 -18.10 8.12
N GLN A 146 0.53 -19.19 8.86
CA GLN A 146 1.00 -19.13 10.24
C GLN A 146 2.48 -18.79 10.30
N LEU A 147 2.84 -18.00 11.31
CA LEU A 147 4.23 -17.83 11.70
C LEU A 147 4.63 -18.94 12.67
N SER A 148 5.93 -19.19 12.78
CA SER A 148 6.54 -20.14 13.72
C SER A 148 6.26 -19.80 15.19
N LEU A 149 5.90 -18.55 15.48
CA LEU A 149 5.47 -18.12 16.81
C LEU A 149 3.97 -18.42 16.98
N PRO A 150 3.55 -19.25 17.95
CA PRO A 150 2.17 -19.69 18.08
C PRO A 150 1.15 -18.55 18.18
N GLY A 151 0.05 -18.68 17.44
CA GLY A 151 -1.04 -17.70 17.40
C GLY A 151 -0.78 -16.53 16.44
N TYR A 152 0.43 -16.35 15.93
CA TYR A 152 0.73 -15.29 14.96
C TYR A 152 0.59 -15.79 13.54
N TYR A 153 0.12 -14.90 12.67
CA TYR A 153 -0.01 -15.16 11.25
C TYR A 153 0.42 -13.95 10.44
N PHE A 154 0.77 -14.23 9.20
CA PHE A 154 0.97 -13.23 8.16
C PHE A 154 -0.20 -13.33 7.15
N SER A 155 -0.71 -12.19 6.70
CA SER A 155 -1.79 -12.14 5.71
C SER A 155 -1.56 -11.11 4.60
N VAL A 156 -2.13 -11.40 3.44
CA VAL A 156 -2.13 -10.54 2.25
C VAL A 156 -3.55 -10.45 1.69
N LYS A 157 -4.03 -9.23 1.38
CA LYS A 157 -5.36 -9.00 0.80
C LYS A 157 -5.42 -7.78 -0.10
N GLY A 158 -6.33 -7.78 -1.08
CA GLY A 158 -6.65 -6.59 -1.87
C GLY A 158 -7.53 -5.62 -1.07
N GLN A 159 -7.28 -4.31 -1.17
CA GLN A 159 -8.04 -3.29 -0.45
C GLN A 159 -8.32 -2.03 -1.29
N SER A 160 -9.46 -1.39 -1.00
CA SER A 160 -9.86 -0.08 -1.54
C SER A 160 -9.53 1.12 -0.64
N GLY A 161 -9.30 0.90 0.66
CA GLY A 161 -9.28 1.97 1.68
C GLY A 161 -8.03 2.85 1.75
N SER A 162 -6.82 2.29 1.62
CA SER A 162 -5.55 3.06 1.66
C SER A 162 -5.10 3.58 0.30
N GLY A 163 -5.78 3.12 -0.76
CA GLY A 163 -5.45 3.32 -2.16
C GLY A 163 -6.33 2.35 -2.93
N THR A 164 -6.99 2.83 -3.98
CA THR A 164 -7.89 2.03 -4.82
C THR A 164 -7.03 0.99 -5.54
N PHE A 165 -7.31 -0.28 -5.23
CA PHE A 165 -6.57 -1.46 -5.67
C PHE A 165 -5.15 -1.56 -5.08
N SER A 166 -5.03 -1.33 -3.77
CA SER A 166 -3.80 -1.59 -3.02
C SER A 166 -3.75 -3.03 -2.49
N ILE A 167 -2.55 -3.50 -2.17
CA ILE A 167 -2.31 -4.75 -1.46
C ILE A 167 -1.92 -4.44 -0.02
N ASP A 168 -2.63 -5.06 0.90
CA ASP A 168 -2.41 -4.95 2.32
C ASP A 168 -1.68 -6.18 2.83
N LEU A 169 -0.48 -5.95 3.38
CA LEU A 169 0.30 -6.91 4.14
C LEU A 169 -0.01 -6.72 5.62
N ALA A 170 -0.20 -7.79 6.37
CA ALA A 170 -0.45 -7.68 7.81
C ALA A 170 0.18 -8.82 8.60
N ILE A 171 0.61 -8.49 9.82
CA ILE A 171 0.88 -9.46 10.87
C ILE A 171 -0.26 -9.36 11.87
N GLY A 172 -0.85 -10.50 12.18
CA GLY A 172 -1.94 -10.59 13.14
C GLY A 172 -1.68 -11.65 14.20
N TYR A 173 -2.52 -11.60 15.23
CA TYR A 173 -2.57 -12.57 16.30
C TYR A 173 -4.00 -13.10 16.42
N ASP A 174 -4.16 -14.42 16.29
CA ASP A 174 -5.42 -15.11 16.49
C ASP A 174 -5.15 -16.50 17.12
N PRO A 175 -5.32 -16.64 18.45
CA PRO A 175 -5.06 -17.89 19.14
C PRO A 175 -6.05 -19.00 18.75
N ARG A 176 -7.16 -18.67 18.07
CA ARG A 176 -8.18 -19.62 17.60
C ARG A 176 -7.98 -20.04 16.15
N ASN A 177 -7.03 -19.43 15.45
CA ASN A 177 -6.69 -19.72 14.06
C ASN A 177 -7.90 -19.76 13.09
N VAL A 178 -8.74 -18.72 13.10
CA VAL A 178 -9.86 -18.61 12.16
C VAL A 178 -9.33 -18.20 10.78
N SER A 179 -9.57 -19.04 9.76
CA SER A 179 -8.90 -18.96 8.44
C SER A 179 -9.31 -17.77 7.57
N GLN A 180 -10.49 -17.16 7.79
CA GLN A 180 -11.07 -16.15 6.88
C GLN A 180 -11.36 -14.79 7.55
N SER A 181 -10.71 -14.48 8.67
CA SER A 181 -11.02 -13.28 9.45
C SER A 181 -9.85 -12.30 9.51
N THR A 182 -10.12 -11.01 9.24
CA THR A 182 -9.16 -9.91 9.45
C THR A 182 -9.19 -9.36 10.88
N HIS A 183 -9.99 -9.93 11.78
CA HIS A 183 -10.21 -9.38 13.13
C HIS A 183 -8.97 -9.43 14.02
N GLY A 184 -8.02 -10.33 13.73
CA GLY A 184 -6.75 -10.45 14.45
C GLY A 184 -5.60 -9.63 13.88
N GLU A 185 -5.79 -8.89 12.78
CA GLU A 185 -4.68 -8.15 12.16
C GLU A 185 -4.29 -6.97 13.05
N MET A 186 -3.03 -6.95 13.47
CA MET A 186 -2.52 -6.01 14.46
C MET A 186 -1.66 -4.93 13.81
N TRP A 187 -0.79 -5.30 12.88
CA TRP A 187 0.12 -4.41 12.17
C TRP A 187 -0.10 -4.56 10.67
N ARG A 188 -0.06 -3.44 9.95
CA ARG A 188 -0.41 -3.39 8.53
C ARG A 188 0.52 -2.49 7.75
N VAL A 189 0.80 -2.90 6.52
CA VAL A 189 1.41 -2.06 5.48
C VAL A 189 0.56 -2.18 4.24
N GLY A 190 0.21 -1.05 3.63
CA GLY A 190 -0.51 -1.01 2.35
C GLY A 190 0.44 -0.56 1.26
N VAL A 191 0.46 -1.28 0.15
CA VAL A 191 1.31 -0.99 -1.02
C VAL A 191 0.49 -0.90 -2.29
N ASP A 192 0.92 -0.05 -3.21
CA ASP A 192 0.44 -0.02 -4.58
C ASP A 192 1.56 0.43 -5.52
N MET A 193 1.23 0.80 -6.76
CA MET A 193 2.17 1.45 -7.65
C MET A 193 1.63 2.77 -8.21
N GLU A 194 2.52 3.53 -8.82
CA GLU A 194 2.24 4.73 -9.60
C GLU A 194 3.05 4.67 -10.91
N ILE A 195 2.41 5.04 -12.01
CA ILE A 195 3.03 5.33 -13.29
C ILE A 195 3.17 6.85 -13.38
N THR A 196 4.41 7.31 -13.45
CA THR A 196 4.73 8.74 -13.56
C THR A 196 4.39 9.26 -14.96
N PRO A 197 4.34 10.60 -15.16
CA PRO A 197 4.23 11.19 -16.50
C PRO A 197 5.28 10.69 -17.51
N SER A 198 6.47 10.31 -17.07
CA SER A 198 7.53 9.77 -17.93
C SER A 198 7.35 8.28 -18.24
N GLY A 199 6.34 7.62 -17.67
CA GLY A 199 6.08 6.19 -17.82
C GLY A 199 6.87 5.31 -16.84
N GLU A 200 7.62 5.90 -15.91
CA GLU A 200 8.32 5.16 -14.87
C GLU A 200 7.31 4.53 -13.91
N ARG A 201 7.55 3.28 -13.52
CA ARG A 201 6.78 2.59 -12.47
C ARG A 201 7.47 2.80 -11.14
N VAL A 202 6.73 3.37 -10.19
CA VAL A 202 7.16 3.65 -8.82
C VAL A 202 6.39 2.75 -7.87
N PHE A 203 7.10 2.03 -7.01
CA PHE A 203 6.48 1.27 -5.92
C PHE A 203 6.08 2.23 -4.80
N ARG A 204 4.87 2.12 -4.24
CA ARG A 204 4.46 3.02 -3.16
C ARG A 204 4.00 2.29 -1.93
N ILE A 205 4.48 2.74 -0.77
CA ILE A 205 3.94 2.37 0.53
C ILE A 205 2.96 3.46 0.97
N VAL A 206 1.68 3.17 0.77
CA VAL A 206 0.56 4.10 0.95
C VAL A 206 -0.08 4.04 2.34
N ARG A 207 0.32 3.05 3.15
CA ARG A 207 -0.15 2.91 4.52
C ARG A 207 0.85 2.20 5.40
N THR A 208 0.96 2.64 6.64
CA THR A 208 1.58 1.91 7.75
C THR A 208 0.72 2.07 8.99
N GLY A 209 0.54 1.02 9.79
CA GLY A 209 -0.01 1.19 11.12
C GLY A 209 -0.80 0.05 11.72
N SER A 210 -1.55 0.37 12.78
CA SER A 210 -2.28 -0.60 13.59
C SER A 210 -3.63 -0.97 12.97
N GLY A 211 -3.94 -2.27 12.96
CA GLY A 211 -5.27 -2.79 12.65
C GLY A 211 -6.27 -2.68 13.81
N HIS A 212 -5.79 -2.34 15.02
CA HIS A 212 -6.63 -2.18 16.21
C HIS A 212 -6.93 -0.72 16.53
N LYS A 213 -8.18 -0.46 16.95
CA LYS A 213 -8.60 0.83 17.50
C LYS A 213 -8.14 0.92 18.96
N SER A 214 -7.50 2.01 19.33
CA SER A 214 -6.93 2.31 20.66
C SER A 214 -7.93 2.37 21.82
N HIS A 215 -9.24 2.17 21.57
CA HIS A 215 -10.23 2.09 22.64
C HIS A 215 -10.39 0.65 23.11
N GLY A 216 -9.65 0.31 24.17
CA GLY A 216 -9.82 -0.92 24.92
C GLY A 216 -9.85 -0.62 26.41
N LYS A 217 -10.53 -1.48 27.17
CA LYS A 217 -10.33 -1.59 28.62
C LYS A 217 -8.83 -1.79 28.88
N GLU A 218 -8.30 -1.32 30.01
CA GLU A 218 -6.87 -1.40 30.35
C GLU A 218 -6.28 -2.81 30.14
N GLU A 219 -7.06 -3.85 30.42
CA GLU A 219 -6.74 -5.25 30.17
C GLU A 219 -6.38 -5.55 28.70
N ARG A 220 -7.10 -4.97 27.74
CA ARG A 220 -6.81 -5.15 26.31
C ARG A 220 -5.51 -4.47 25.91
N LEU A 221 -5.18 -3.33 26.50
CA LEU A 221 -3.89 -2.67 26.25
C LEU A 221 -2.72 -3.50 26.82
N LYS A 222 -2.91 -4.10 28.00
CA LYS A 222 -1.94 -5.04 28.58
C LYS A 222 -1.76 -6.27 27.68
N GLU A 223 -2.85 -6.85 27.20
CA GLU A 223 -2.80 -7.99 26.27
C GLU A 223 -2.07 -7.63 24.97
N LEU A 224 -2.40 -6.49 24.34
CA LEU A 224 -1.72 -6.03 23.12
C LEU A 224 -0.23 -5.77 23.37
N LYS A 225 0.13 -5.30 24.56
CA LYS A 225 1.53 -5.14 24.95
C LYS A 225 2.22 -6.49 25.09
N THR A 226 1.63 -7.46 25.79
CA THR A 226 2.17 -8.83 25.89
C THR A 226 2.37 -9.45 24.51
N ILE A 227 1.37 -9.38 23.63
CA ILE A 227 1.47 -9.89 22.26
C ILE A 227 2.61 -9.19 21.48
N ARG A 228 2.82 -7.89 21.69
CA ARG A 228 3.96 -7.20 21.08
C ARG A 228 5.29 -7.67 21.68
N ASP A 229 5.37 -7.77 22.99
CA ASP A 229 6.59 -8.12 23.72
C ASP A 229 7.02 -9.56 23.38
N ASP A 230 6.08 -10.52 23.30
CA ASP A 230 6.35 -11.90 22.87
C ASP A 230 6.93 -11.97 21.45
N PHE A 231 6.40 -11.15 20.54
CA PHE A 231 6.92 -11.06 19.17
C PHE A 231 8.33 -10.49 19.14
N LEU A 232 8.56 -9.39 19.86
CA LEU A 232 9.87 -8.77 20.00
C LEU A 232 10.86 -9.72 20.67
N ASP A 233 10.41 -10.53 21.62
CA ASP A 233 11.26 -11.50 22.30
C ASP A 233 11.69 -12.64 21.40
N LYS A 234 10.81 -13.09 20.50
CA LYS A 234 11.12 -14.12 19.52
C LYS A 234 12.03 -13.61 18.40
N TYR A 235 11.67 -12.51 17.75
CA TYR A 235 12.29 -12.07 16.49
C TYR A 235 13.24 -10.89 16.65
N LYS A 236 13.26 -10.22 17.81
CA LYS A 236 14.09 -9.05 18.14
C LYS A 236 13.89 -7.82 17.24
N VAL A 237 12.83 -7.84 16.42
CA VAL A 237 12.49 -6.81 15.46
C VAL A 237 10.99 -6.52 15.51
N SER A 238 10.60 -5.26 15.32
CA SER A 238 9.19 -4.88 15.38
C SER A 238 8.39 -5.45 14.20
N PRO A 239 7.14 -5.89 14.40
CA PRO A 239 6.29 -6.38 13.30
C PRO A 239 6.10 -5.35 12.18
N GLN A 240 5.99 -4.06 12.53
CA GLN A 240 5.79 -2.99 11.55
C GLN A 240 7.01 -2.85 10.63
N ARG A 241 8.21 -2.95 11.19
CA ARG A 241 9.46 -2.91 10.45
C ARG A 241 9.62 -4.12 9.53
N LEU A 242 9.26 -5.32 10.00
CA LEU A 242 9.23 -6.53 9.18
C LEU A 242 8.33 -6.36 7.95
N LEU A 243 7.12 -5.81 8.14
CA LEU A 243 6.18 -5.58 7.05
C LEU A 243 6.69 -4.55 6.04
N LEU A 244 7.34 -3.48 6.51
CA LEU A 244 7.92 -2.46 5.64
C LEU A 244 9.11 -3.00 4.83
N PHE A 245 9.96 -3.81 5.47
CA PHE A 245 11.02 -4.52 4.76
C PHE A 245 10.46 -5.47 3.70
N LEU A 246 9.45 -6.28 4.06
CA LEU A 246 8.80 -7.20 3.14
C LEU A 246 8.19 -6.46 1.95
N ALA A 247 7.54 -5.31 2.18
CA ALA A 247 7.02 -4.45 1.13
C ALA A 247 8.12 -3.96 0.19
N LEU A 248 9.26 -3.50 0.72
CA LEU A 248 10.39 -3.09 -0.10
C LEU A 248 10.98 -4.28 -0.88
N GLN A 249 11.08 -5.47 -0.27
CA GLN A 249 11.54 -6.69 -0.95
C GLN A 249 10.62 -7.06 -2.11
N MET A 250 9.29 -6.91 -1.93
CA MET A 250 8.34 -7.07 -3.03
C MET A 250 8.63 -6.08 -4.16
N GLY A 251 8.84 -4.80 -3.85
CA GLY A 251 9.20 -3.78 -4.85
C GLY A 251 10.50 -4.13 -5.58
N HIS A 252 11.51 -4.58 -4.85
CA HIS A 252 12.79 -5.01 -5.41
C HIS A 252 12.60 -6.20 -6.38
N ASP A 253 11.97 -7.29 -5.93
CA ASP A 253 11.80 -8.52 -6.71
C ASP A 253 10.85 -8.36 -7.90
N LEU A 254 9.96 -7.37 -7.86
CA LEU A 254 9.11 -6.98 -8.99
C LEU A 254 9.82 -6.03 -9.97
N GLY A 255 11.07 -5.66 -9.71
CA GLY A 255 11.91 -4.85 -10.61
C GLY A 255 11.53 -3.38 -10.65
N PHE A 256 11.09 -2.80 -9.53
CA PHE A 256 10.89 -1.35 -9.43
C PHE A 256 12.23 -0.65 -9.16
N ASP A 257 12.54 0.39 -9.94
CA ASP A 257 13.77 1.18 -9.77
C ASP A 257 13.67 2.20 -8.63
N SER A 258 12.46 2.55 -8.22
CA SER A 258 12.22 3.55 -7.18
C SER A 258 11.03 3.17 -6.30
N ALA A 259 11.08 3.64 -5.05
CA ALA A 259 9.99 3.51 -4.09
C ALA A 259 9.66 4.86 -3.43
N LYS A 260 8.37 5.09 -3.15
CA LYS A 260 7.89 6.20 -2.33
C LYS A 260 7.15 5.67 -1.10
N GLY A 261 7.33 6.31 0.04
CA GLY A 261 6.63 5.99 1.29
C GLY A 261 5.88 7.21 1.78
N LEU A 262 4.60 7.06 2.11
CA LEU A 262 3.79 8.18 2.59
C LEU A 262 4.39 8.74 3.89
N SER A 263 4.60 10.06 3.96
CA SER A 263 5.09 10.75 5.16
C SER A 263 3.98 10.92 6.19
N THR A 264 4.31 11.29 7.44
CA THR A 264 3.29 11.63 8.46
C THR A 264 2.45 12.83 8.02
N GLN A 265 3.08 13.81 7.37
CA GLN A 265 2.39 14.96 6.77
C GLN A 265 1.44 14.49 5.65
N GLY A 266 1.93 13.71 4.68
CA GLY A 266 1.11 13.19 3.59
C GLY A 266 -0.04 12.29 4.06
N ALA A 267 0.20 11.47 5.09
CA ALA A 267 -0.86 10.68 5.69
C ALA A 267 -1.96 11.56 6.31
N THR A 268 -1.59 12.71 6.87
CA THR A 268 -2.54 13.70 7.40
C THR A 268 -3.28 14.45 6.29
N ASP A 269 -2.58 14.79 5.21
CA ASP A 269 -3.09 15.68 4.16
C ASP A 269 -3.92 14.97 3.10
N ILE A 270 -3.46 13.81 2.63
CA ILE A 270 -4.04 13.13 1.47
C ILE A 270 -4.65 11.75 1.80
N SER A 271 -4.45 11.24 3.01
CA SER A 271 -5.04 9.95 3.46
C SER A 271 -6.16 10.14 4.49
N LEU A 272 -6.67 9.03 5.03
CA LEU A 272 -7.70 9.01 6.07
C LEU A 272 -7.13 9.15 7.50
N LEU A 273 -5.82 9.41 7.66
CA LEU A 273 -5.16 9.44 8.96
C LEU A 273 -5.66 10.56 9.86
N LYS A 274 -6.10 11.70 9.30
CA LYS A 274 -6.68 12.83 10.06
C LYS A 274 -7.88 12.42 10.93
N GLY A 275 -8.59 11.36 10.55
CA GLY A 275 -9.68 10.76 11.33
C GLY A 275 -9.29 9.51 12.12
N SER A 276 -8.02 9.12 12.13
CA SER A 276 -7.55 7.94 12.84
C SER A 276 -7.60 8.17 14.35
N LYS A 277 -8.12 7.18 15.06
CA LYS A 277 -8.19 7.18 16.53
C LYS A 277 -6.84 6.89 17.20
N SER A 278 -5.86 6.44 16.41
CA SER A 278 -4.51 6.10 16.86
C SER A 278 -3.54 6.46 15.73
N PRO A 279 -3.21 7.75 15.56
CA PRO A 279 -2.25 8.16 14.54
C PRO A 279 -0.88 7.54 14.84
N ILE A 280 -0.18 7.14 13.79
CA ILE A 280 1.15 6.55 13.86
C ILE A 280 2.09 7.49 13.13
N ASP A 281 3.34 7.54 13.57
CA ASP A 281 4.39 8.28 12.88
C ASP A 281 4.86 7.47 11.66
N TYR A 282 4.29 7.81 10.51
CA TYR A 282 4.64 7.22 9.22
C TYR A 282 6.08 7.57 8.86
N THR A 283 6.47 8.82 9.03
CA THR A 283 7.83 9.30 8.79
C THR A 283 8.85 8.49 9.58
N ALA A 284 8.69 8.38 10.89
CA ALA A 284 9.61 7.57 11.70
C ALA A 284 9.70 6.12 11.19
N SER A 285 8.56 5.52 10.81
CA SER A 285 8.51 4.16 10.28
C SER A 285 9.22 4.02 8.91
N MET A 286 9.07 4.99 8.01
CA MET A 286 9.73 4.97 6.70
C MET A 286 11.24 5.22 6.84
N LEU A 287 11.65 6.16 7.67
CA LEU A 287 13.07 6.43 7.93
C LEU A 287 13.76 5.20 8.54
N ASP A 288 13.05 4.43 9.36
CA ASP A 288 13.54 3.18 9.95
C ASP A 288 13.95 2.14 8.89
N VAL A 289 13.36 2.17 7.69
CA VAL A 289 13.67 1.21 6.60
C VAL A 289 14.39 1.83 5.40
N GLY A 290 15.01 3.00 5.58
CA GLY A 290 15.95 3.55 4.59
C GLY A 290 15.38 4.58 3.63
N PHE A 291 14.13 5.00 3.82
CA PHE A 291 13.61 6.13 3.05
C PHE A 291 14.38 7.41 3.39
N THR A 292 14.65 8.21 2.36
CA THR A 292 15.27 9.52 2.54
C THR A 292 14.22 10.52 3.02
N TYR A 293 14.51 11.20 4.14
CA TYR A 293 13.65 12.26 4.65
C TYR A 293 13.51 13.40 3.64
N LYS A 294 12.27 13.75 3.30
CA LYS A 294 11.94 14.92 2.50
C LYS A 294 11.06 15.85 3.35
N PRO A 295 11.62 16.98 3.84
CA PRO A 295 10.84 17.99 4.55
C PRO A 295 9.67 18.47 3.69
N GLU A 296 8.52 18.72 4.32
CA GLU A 296 7.34 19.34 3.67
C GLU A 296 6.78 18.57 2.45
N SER A 297 7.16 17.30 2.29
CA SER A 297 6.64 16.44 1.24
C SER A 297 5.63 15.44 1.78
N ASN A 298 4.61 15.12 0.96
CA ASN A 298 3.70 14.01 1.21
C ASN A 298 4.41 12.65 1.14
N TRP A 299 5.59 12.58 0.52
CA TRP A 299 6.29 11.35 0.20
C TRP A 299 7.76 11.40 0.61
N HIS A 300 8.25 10.30 1.16
CA HIS A 300 9.67 9.99 1.30
C HIS A 300 10.08 9.04 0.19
N GLU A 301 11.36 9.03 -0.20
CA GLU A 301 11.77 8.35 -1.43
C GLU A 301 13.02 7.48 -1.22
N ILE A 302 13.06 6.37 -1.95
CA ILE A 302 14.25 5.58 -2.25
C ILE A 302 14.40 5.63 -3.76
N HIS A 303 15.48 6.24 -4.21
CA HIS A 303 15.89 6.20 -5.62
C HIS A 303 16.88 5.07 -5.78
N ASP A 304 16.85 4.38 -6.93
CA ASP A 304 17.75 3.27 -7.22
C ASP A 304 17.58 2.08 -6.25
N LEU A 305 16.32 1.68 -6.06
CA LEU A 305 15.93 0.59 -5.18
C LEU A 305 16.70 -0.70 -5.50
N GLN A 306 17.00 -0.95 -6.77
CA GLN A 306 17.70 -2.17 -7.20
C GLN A 306 19.15 -2.23 -6.69
N ASN A 307 19.90 -1.12 -6.76
CA ASN A 307 21.30 -1.13 -6.32
C ASN A 307 21.46 -0.79 -4.83
N ARG A 308 20.50 -0.05 -4.26
CA ARG A 308 20.59 0.47 -2.89
C ARG A 308 19.79 -0.30 -1.87
N PHE A 309 19.05 -1.34 -2.28
CA PHE A 309 18.15 -2.09 -1.42
C PHE A 309 18.74 -2.42 -0.04
N TYR A 310 19.80 -3.24 -0.03
CA TYR A 310 20.42 -3.69 1.21
C TYR A 310 21.22 -2.59 1.89
N SER A 311 21.86 -1.69 1.14
CA SER A 311 22.62 -0.59 1.74
C SER A 311 21.71 0.38 2.50
N ASP A 312 20.59 0.79 1.91
CA ASP A 312 19.69 1.77 2.51
C ASP A 312 18.88 1.15 3.65
N ILE A 313 18.39 -0.07 3.45
CA ILE A 313 17.66 -0.77 4.50
C ILE A 313 18.54 -1.00 5.71
N PHE A 314 19.79 -1.46 5.54
CA PHE A 314 20.68 -1.73 6.67
C PHE A 314 21.34 -0.47 7.25
N ALA A 315 21.57 0.58 6.44
CA ALA A 315 22.14 1.85 6.91
C ALA A 315 21.16 2.73 7.67
N ALA A 316 19.85 2.50 7.54
CA ALA A 316 18.84 3.27 8.27
C ALA A 316 18.99 3.15 9.80
N HIS A 317 19.63 4.13 10.44
CA HIS A 317 19.57 4.31 11.89
C HIS A 317 19.64 5.76 12.31
N TRP A 318 18.68 6.14 13.14
CA TRP A 318 18.75 7.32 14.00
C TRP A 318 19.27 6.98 15.41
N HIS A 319 19.54 5.71 15.78
CA HIS A 319 20.01 5.38 17.13
C HIS A 319 21.06 4.25 17.20
N GLU A 320 22.31 4.66 17.46
CA GLU A 320 23.43 4.10 18.26
C GLU A 320 23.71 2.59 18.45
N ASN A 321 22.93 1.65 17.91
CA ASN A 321 23.33 0.24 17.90
C ASN A 321 23.21 -0.31 16.47
N PRO A 322 24.33 -0.68 15.80
CA PRO A 322 24.24 -1.48 14.58
C PRO A 322 23.43 -2.74 14.92
N ARG A 323 22.45 -3.06 14.07
CA ARG A 323 21.44 -4.09 14.38
C ARG A 323 22.07 -5.42 14.71
N ASP A 324 21.30 -6.26 15.38
CA ASP A 324 21.70 -7.59 15.70
C ASP A 324 21.38 -8.52 14.51
N ARG A 325 22.23 -9.50 14.24
CA ARG A 325 22.00 -10.58 13.25
C ARG A 325 20.63 -11.26 13.42
N LYS A 326 20.02 -11.09 14.59
CA LYS A 326 18.73 -11.63 15.01
C LYS A 326 17.54 -11.13 14.17
N ASP A 327 17.63 -9.96 13.52
CA ASP A 327 16.59 -9.44 12.63
C ASP A 327 16.35 -10.37 11.41
N VAL A 328 17.41 -11.03 10.94
CA VAL A 328 17.36 -11.95 9.78
C VAL A 328 16.38 -13.10 10.01
N SER A 329 16.23 -13.56 11.25
CA SER A 329 15.30 -14.63 11.60
C SER A 329 13.84 -14.21 11.41
N GLY A 330 13.47 -12.99 11.82
CA GLY A 330 12.14 -12.44 11.60
C GLY A 330 11.85 -12.21 10.13
N TYR A 331 12.82 -11.69 9.37
CA TYR A 331 12.69 -11.49 7.93
C TYR A 331 12.51 -12.80 7.16
N THR A 332 13.36 -13.79 7.46
CA THR A 332 13.24 -15.15 6.91
C THR A 332 11.85 -15.72 7.14
N GLU A 333 11.33 -15.56 8.35
CA GLU A 333 10.04 -16.12 8.75
C GLU A 333 8.87 -15.50 8.00
N VAL A 334 8.84 -14.17 7.81
CA VAL A 334 7.77 -13.51 7.05
C VAL A 334 7.87 -13.79 5.54
N ILE A 335 9.08 -13.92 5.00
CA ILE A 335 9.30 -14.32 3.61
C ILE A 335 8.83 -15.76 3.39
N ARG A 336 9.20 -16.68 4.29
CA ARG A 336 8.71 -18.06 4.30
C ARG A 336 7.18 -18.09 4.31
N ALA A 337 6.57 -17.39 5.27
CA ALA A 337 5.12 -17.34 5.40
C ALA A 337 4.44 -16.80 4.13
N PHE A 338 5.00 -15.75 3.49
CA PHE A 338 4.54 -15.22 2.20
C PHE A 338 4.68 -16.27 1.07
N ASN A 339 5.86 -16.86 0.93
CA ASN A 339 6.18 -17.80 -0.13
C ASN A 339 5.43 -19.13 -0.02
N GLU A 340 4.96 -19.49 1.16
CA GLU A 340 4.14 -20.67 1.37
C GLU A 340 2.63 -20.38 1.25
N MET A 341 2.21 -19.14 0.97
CA MET A 341 0.79 -18.83 0.79
C MET A 341 0.19 -19.60 -0.38
N THR A 342 -1.01 -20.12 -0.13
CA THR A 342 -1.87 -20.76 -1.10
C THR A 342 -3.19 -20.02 -1.25
N ASP A 343 -3.83 -20.17 -2.41
CA ASP A 343 -5.22 -19.77 -2.61
C ASP A 343 -6.20 -20.72 -1.89
N GLU A 344 -7.50 -20.45 -2.05
CA GLU A 344 -8.57 -21.24 -1.44
C GLU A 344 -8.61 -22.70 -1.91
N GLN A 345 -8.04 -22.99 -3.08
CA GLN A 345 -7.92 -24.33 -3.64
C GLN A 345 -6.59 -25.01 -3.23
N GLY A 346 -5.80 -24.39 -2.34
CA GLY A 346 -4.51 -24.91 -1.90
C GLY A 346 -3.40 -24.75 -2.93
N ARG A 347 -3.60 -23.96 -3.99
CA ARG A 347 -2.58 -23.72 -5.02
C ARG A 347 -1.65 -22.61 -4.59
N PRO A 348 -0.32 -22.75 -4.74
CA PRO A 348 0.63 -21.70 -4.40
C PRO A 348 0.32 -20.40 -5.17
N ILE A 349 0.48 -19.25 -4.52
CA ILE A 349 0.44 -17.97 -5.24
C ILE A 349 1.56 -17.88 -6.29
N SER A 350 1.28 -17.26 -7.43
CA SER A 350 2.19 -17.20 -8.59
C SER A 350 3.47 -16.40 -8.31
N PHE A 351 3.37 -15.37 -7.48
CA PHE A 351 4.50 -14.53 -7.11
C PHE A 351 5.16 -15.05 -5.82
N LYS A 352 6.49 -15.17 -5.85
CA LYS A 352 7.34 -15.54 -4.71
C LYS A 352 8.45 -14.51 -4.58
N LEU A 353 8.82 -14.22 -3.34
CA LEU A 353 9.99 -13.43 -3.01
C LEU A 353 11.25 -14.28 -3.19
N ALA A 354 12.26 -13.70 -3.83
CA ALA A 354 13.49 -14.38 -4.19
C ALA A 354 14.46 -14.51 -3.00
N ALA A 355 14.41 -13.55 -2.08
CA ALA A 355 15.35 -13.49 -0.96
C ALA A 355 15.31 -14.75 -0.10
N THR A 356 16.48 -15.39 0.05
CA THR A 356 16.68 -16.50 0.97
C THR A 356 17.27 -16.02 2.30
N SER A 357 17.22 -16.86 3.33
CA SER A 357 17.94 -16.59 4.58
C SER A 357 19.42 -16.34 4.35
N HIS A 358 20.04 -17.09 3.43
CA HIS A 358 21.44 -16.95 3.09
C HIS A 358 21.73 -15.57 2.48
N ASP A 359 20.93 -15.13 1.50
CA ASP A 359 21.12 -13.81 0.86
C ASP A 359 20.98 -12.66 1.87
N LEU A 360 20.01 -12.78 2.79
CA LEU A 360 19.83 -11.81 3.87
C LEU A 360 21.01 -11.80 4.84
N GLU A 361 21.56 -12.97 5.18
CA GLU A 361 22.77 -13.06 6.01
C GLU A 361 24.00 -12.51 5.31
N GLU A 362 24.21 -12.79 4.02
CA GLU A 362 25.34 -12.27 3.26
C GLU A 362 25.26 -10.75 3.11
N ALA A 363 24.08 -10.22 2.80
CA ALA A 363 23.86 -8.77 2.70
C ALA A 363 24.08 -8.08 4.06
N TRP A 364 23.64 -8.70 5.15
CA TRP A 364 23.91 -8.25 6.51
C TRP A 364 25.41 -8.22 6.83
N LEU A 365 26.13 -9.31 6.55
CA LEU A 365 27.57 -9.42 6.79
C LEU A 365 28.38 -8.43 5.94
N ALA A 366 27.98 -8.21 4.68
CA ALA A 366 28.59 -7.23 3.81
C ALA A 366 28.44 -5.80 4.38
N TYR A 367 27.23 -5.46 4.85
CA TYR A 367 26.96 -4.19 5.53
C TYR A 367 27.83 -4.03 6.79
N GLU A 368 27.84 -5.03 7.67
CA GLU A 368 28.63 -5.02 8.91
C GLU A 368 30.12 -4.83 8.63
N LYS A 369 30.66 -5.52 7.62
CA LYS A 369 32.08 -5.42 7.22
C LYS A 369 32.45 -4.02 6.74
N ILE A 370 31.56 -3.33 6.03
CA ILE A 370 31.79 -1.96 5.55
C ILE A 370 31.76 -0.98 6.74
N HIS A 371 30.80 -1.12 7.65
CA HIS A 371 30.54 -0.12 8.70
C HIS A 371 31.35 -0.33 9.98
N SER A 372 31.73 -1.57 10.33
CA SER A 372 32.68 -1.88 11.42
C SER A 372 34.07 -1.28 11.15
N ARG A 373 34.47 -1.20 9.87
CA ARG A 373 35.72 -0.54 9.45
C ARG A 373 35.66 0.97 9.60
N THR A 374 34.51 1.59 9.36
CA THR A 374 34.29 3.04 9.51
C THR A 374 34.34 3.45 10.98
N VAL A 375 33.65 2.71 11.87
CA VAL A 375 33.67 2.96 13.33
C VAL A 375 35.07 2.79 13.93
N ASN A 376 35.83 1.80 13.47
CA ASN A 376 37.21 1.62 13.91
C ASN A 376 38.15 2.72 13.39
N ARG A 377 37.97 3.23 12.16
CA ARG A 377 38.75 4.37 11.64
C ARG A 377 38.50 5.66 12.42
N GLU A 378 37.26 5.96 12.78
CA GLU A 378 36.93 7.16 13.56
C GLU A 378 37.46 7.08 15.00
N ARG A 379 37.42 5.90 15.64
CA ARG A 379 38.01 5.70 16.97
C ARG A 379 39.53 5.81 16.96
N THR A 380 40.18 5.35 15.89
CA THR A 380 41.64 5.45 15.75
C THR A 380 42.07 6.88 15.43
N GLY A 381 41.31 7.60 14.58
CA GLY A 381 41.52 9.02 14.27
C GLY A 381 41.35 9.93 15.50
N LYS A 382 40.32 9.70 16.34
CA LYS A 382 40.15 10.43 17.61
C LYS A 382 41.25 10.14 18.64
N ARG A 383 41.83 8.93 18.64
CA ARG A 383 42.98 8.59 19.50
C ARG A 383 44.27 9.27 19.04
N LEU A 384 44.50 9.34 17.73
CA LEU A 384 45.67 10.02 17.17
C LEU A 384 45.58 11.55 17.29
N GLY A 385 44.39 12.14 17.14
CA GLY A 385 44.18 13.57 17.35
C GLY A 385 44.39 14.03 18.80
N LYS A 386 44.12 13.17 19.79
CA LYS A 386 44.43 13.44 21.20
C LYS A 386 45.91 13.28 21.56
N GLN A 387 46.68 12.51 20.79
CA GLN A 387 48.12 12.35 21.00
C GLN A 387 48.96 13.42 20.29
N SER A 388 48.36 14.22 19.41
CA SER A 388 49.01 15.37 18.77
C SER A 388 48.76 16.71 19.49
N GLU A 389 47.99 16.69 20.59
CA GLU A 389 47.71 17.84 21.46
C GLU A 389 48.41 17.73 22.84
N GLU A 390 49.21 16.68 23.05
CA GLU A 390 50.22 16.56 24.13
C GLU A 390 51.60 16.73 23.51
#